data_AF-A0AAV4HRN3-F1
#
_entry.id   AF-A0AAV4HRN3-F1
#
_cell.length_a   1.000
_cell.length_b   1.000
_cell.length_c   1.000
_cell.angle_alpha   90.00
_cell.angle_beta   90.00
_cell.angle_gamma   90.00
#
_symmetry.space_group_name_H-M   'P 1'
#
loop_
_entity.id
_entity.type
_entity.pdbx_description
1 polymer ?
#
loop_
_entity_poly.entity_id
_entity_poly.type
_entity_poly.pdbx_seq_one_letter_code
_entity_poly.pdbx_strand_id
1 'polypeptide(L)'
;MAAPMSNDSSHYDFMYPDLLSKDGLLFILRQRYISPLHDELESLDKEALVDLYNRYILPLPQRTYRQNKRGQQMTRAQKLMDRKRKLPSSDCGESSSGVK
;
A
#
# COMPACT_ATOMS: atom_id res chain seq x y z
N MET A 1 -29.36 27.18 -6.78
CA MET A 1 -29.79 25.94 -6.11
C MET A 1 -28.53 25.12 -5.82
N ALA A 2 -28.18 24.93 -4.55
CA ALA A 2 -27.03 24.10 -4.17
C ALA A 2 -27.46 22.62 -4.20
N ALA A 3 -26.65 21.75 -4.81
CA ALA A 3 -26.94 20.32 -4.89
C ALA A 3 -26.77 19.64 -3.50
N PRO A 4 -27.66 18.69 -3.13
CA PRO A 4 -27.50 17.93 -1.90
C PRO A 4 -26.28 17.01 -2.02
N MET A 5 -25.32 17.15 -1.11
CA MET A 5 -24.17 16.24 -1.03
C MET A 5 -24.68 14.88 -0.53
N SER A 6 -24.67 13.87 -1.41
CA SER A 6 -24.98 12.50 -1.04
C SER A 6 -23.95 12.02 -0.01
N ASN A 7 -24.45 11.73 1.20
CA ASN A 7 -23.66 11.20 2.30
C ASN A 7 -23.44 9.70 2.06
N ASP A 8 -22.68 9.35 1.03
CA ASP A 8 -22.28 7.97 0.76
C ASP A 8 -21.30 7.56 1.85
N SER A 9 -21.82 6.91 2.90
CA SER A 9 -21.14 6.51 4.14
C SER A 9 -20.04 5.46 3.97
N SER A 10 -19.48 5.30 2.78
CA SER A 10 -18.47 4.29 2.47
C SER A 10 -17.48 4.70 1.37
N HIS A 11 -17.45 5.97 0.97
CA HIS A 11 -16.35 6.50 0.16
C HIS A 11 -15.27 7.08 1.08
N TYR A 12 -14.46 6.18 1.67
CA TYR A 12 -13.25 6.62 2.38
C TYR A 12 -12.32 7.29 1.37
N ASP A 13 -12.13 8.60 1.49
CA ASP A 13 -11.12 9.32 0.70
C ASP A 13 -9.74 8.87 1.17
N PHE A 14 -9.16 7.93 0.44
CA PHE A 14 -7.90 7.28 0.78
C PHE A 14 -6.69 8.23 0.74
N MET A 15 -6.87 9.49 0.32
CA MET A 15 -5.80 10.48 0.16
C MET A 15 -5.44 11.21 1.46
N TYR A 16 -6.30 11.24 2.48
CA TYR A 16 -6.08 12.01 3.71
C TYR A 16 -6.29 11.16 4.98
N PRO A 17 -5.30 10.33 5.36
CA PRO A 17 -5.41 9.48 6.54
C PRO A 17 -5.55 10.25 7.86
N ASP A 18 -5.09 11.51 7.93
CA ASP A 18 -5.20 12.36 9.12
C ASP A 18 -6.65 12.66 9.52
N LEU A 19 -7.54 12.72 8.51
CA LEU A 19 -8.97 12.99 8.69
C LEU A 19 -9.75 11.75 9.15
N LEU A 20 -9.16 10.56 9.05
CA LEU A 20 -9.79 9.33 9.49
C LEU A 20 -9.77 9.22 11.02
N SER A 21 -10.82 8.62 11.57
CA SER A 21 -10.82 8.18 12.98
C SER A 21 -9.82 7.04 13.17
N LYS A 22 -9.33 6.84 14.40
CA LYS A 22 -8.43 5.74 14.76
C LYS A 22 -9.04 4.38 14.34
N ASP A 23 -10.32 4.19 14.59
CA ASP A 23 -11.04 2.95 14.22
C ASP A 23 -11.12 2.74 12.70
N GLY A 24 -11.26 3.83 11.95
CA GLY A 24 -11.26 3.80 10.48
C GLY A 24 -9.89 3.40 9.92
N LEU A 25 -8.81 3.95 10.48
CA LEU A 25 -7.44 3.56 10.13
C LEU A 25 -7.19 2.09 10.43
N LEU A 26 -7.59 1.61 11.62
CA LEU A 26 -7.49 0.21 12.01
C LEU A 26 -8.25 -0.70 11.05
N PHE A 27 -9.49 -0.35 10.70
CA PHE A 27 -10.29 -1.12 9.76
C PHE A 27 -9.60 -1.28 8.40
N ILE A 28 -9.08 -0.19 7.82
CA ILE A 28 -8.43 -0.21 6.51
C ILE A 28 -7.09 -0.96 6.58
N LEU A 29 -6.29 -0.72 7.61
CA LEU A 29 -5.02 -1.41 7.82
C LEU A 29 -5.25 -2.91 8.02
N ARG A 30 -6.30 -3.31 8.76
CA ARG A 30 -6.65 -4.73 8.92
C ARG A 30 -7.01 -5.40 7.61
N GLN A 31 -7.73 -4.69 6.74
CA GLN A 31 -8.18 -5.23 5.47
C GLN A 31 -7.06 -5.36 4.44
N ARG A 32 -6.10 -4.41 4.43
CA ARG A 32 -5.06 -4.32 3.39
C ARG A 32 -3.68 -4.80 3.82
N TYR A 33 -3.42 -4.92 5.12
CA TYR A 33 -2.13 -5.32 5.69
C TYR A 33 -2.17 -6.79 6.14
N ILE A 34 -1.05 -7.49 6.01
CA ILE A 34 -0.95 -8.94 6.25
C ILE A 34 -0.80 -9.21 7.75
N SER A 35 -1.40 -10.30 8.22
CA SER A 35 -1.89 -10.57 9.58
C SER A 35 -0.95 -10.69 10.81
N PRO A 36 0.40 -10.67 10.77
CA PRO A 36 1.18 -10.85 12.01
C PRO A 36 1.09 -9.69 13.01
N LEU A 37 0.63 -8.51 12.59
CA LEU A 37 0.71 -7.27 13.38
C LEU A 37 -0.65 -6.77 13.90
N HIS A 38 -1.72 -7.57 13.79
CA HIS A 38 -3.08 -7.11 14.14
C HIS A 38 -3.24 -6.75 15.62
N ASP A 39 -2.58 -7.48 16.51
CA ASP A 39 -2.67 -7.28 17.96
C ASP A 39 -1.86 -6.06 18.42
N GLU A 40 -0.74 -5.78 17.75
CA GLU A 40 0.10 -4.60 18.02
C GLU A 40 -0.48 -3.31 17.42
N LEU A 41 -1.43 -3.41 16.50
CA LEU A 41 -2.03 -2.25 15.84
C LEU A 41 -2.96 -1.46 16.79
N GLU A 42 -3.66 -2.15 17.69
CA GLU A 42 -4.61 -1.49 18.61
C GLU A 42 -3.91 -0.61 19.66
N SER A 43 -2.72 -1.03 20.10
CA SER A 43 -1.90 -0.32 21.08
C SER A 43 -1.17 0.90 20.50
N LEU A 44 -1.14 1.04 19.17
CA LEU A 44 -0.47 2.13 18.49
C LEU A 44 -1.27 3.45 18.56
N ASP A 45 -0.54 4.55 18.66
CA ASP A 45 -1.11 5.90 18.59
C ASP A 45 -1.62 6.24 17.18
N LYS A 46 -2.55 7.20 17.11
CA LYS A 46 -3.14 7.62 15.83
C LYS A 46 -2.08 8.07 14.82
N GLU A 47 -1.08 8.82 15.28
CA GLU A 47 0.03 9.31 14.44
C GLU A 47 0.83 8.15 13.83
N ALA A 48 1.12 7.12 14.62
CA ALA A 48 1.83 5.94 14.15
C ALA A 48 1.00 5.11 13.16
N LEU A 49 -0.32 5.04 13.34
CA LEU A 49 -1.24 4.39 12.39
C LEU A 49 -1.29 5.13 11.05
N VAL A 50 -1.29 6.47 11.09
CA VAL A 50 -1.20 7.31 9.88
C VAL A 50 0.13 7.08 9.15
N ASP A 51 1.24 7.01 9.87
CA ASP A 51 2.55 6.72 9.27
C ASP A 51 2.57 5.35 8.58
N LEU A 52 1.98 4.33 9.22
CA LEU A 52 1.84 3.00 8.63
C LEU A 52 1.00 3.07 7.35
N TYR A 53 -0.12 3.79 7.41
CA TYR A 53 -0.99 3.99 6.27
C TYR A 53 -0.24 4.66 5.10
N ASN A 54 0.49 5.73 5.37
CA ASN A 54 1.27 6.47 4.37
C ASN A 54 2.35 5.60 3.73
N ARG A 55 2.99 4.73 4.52
CA ARG A 55 4.10 3.91 4.08
C ARG A 55 3.67 2.74 3.19
N TYR A 56 2.51 2.15 3.47
CA TYR A 56 2.10 0.88 2.86
C TYR A 56 0.84 0.95 2.01
N ILE A 57 -0.10 1.85 2.33
CA ILE A 57 -1.39 1.94 1.62
C ILE A 57 -1.33 2.99 0.52
N LEU A 58 -0.70 4.14 0.76
CA LEU A 58 -0.58 5.16 -0.27
C LEU A 58 0.35 4.69 -1.40
N PRO A 59 -0.12 4.69 -2.66
CA PRO A 59 0.76 4.44 -3.77
C PRO A 59 1.78 5.57 -3.86
N LEU A 60 3.07 5.24 -3.74
CA LEU A 60 4.14 6.20 -3.95
C LEU A 60 3.99 6.85 -5.34
N PRO A 61 4.07 8.19 -5.45
CA PRO A 61 4.00 8.87 -6.73
C PRO A 61 5.15 8.40 -7.61
N GLN A 62 4.81 7.69 -8.67
CA GLN A 62 5.79 7.08 -9.54
C GLN A 62 6.19 8.06 -10.65
N ARG A 63 7.48 8.41 -10.73
CA ARG A 63 7.99 9.40 -11.68
C ARG A 63 7.64 9.05 -13.12
N THR A 64 7.06 10.01 -13.85
CA THR A 64 6.88 9.89 -15.30
C THR A 64 8.19 10.21 -16.03
N TYR A 65 8.61 9.32 -16.93
CA TYR A 65 9.80 9.56 -17.75
C TYR A 65 9.43 10.32 -19.03
N ARG A 66 10.36 11.18 -19.49
CA ARG A 66 10.19 11.93 -20.74
C ARG A 66 10.09 10.97 -21.93
N GLN A 67 9.37 11.36 -22.98
CA GLN A 67 9.21 10.56 -24.22
C GLN A 67 10.47 10.59 -25.09
N ASN A 68 11.57 10.02 -24.60
CA ASN A 68 12.80 9.78 -25.35
C ASN A 68 13.21 8.30 -25.24
N LYS A 69 14.18 7.85 -26.05
CA LYS A 69 14.63 6.44 -26.06
C LYS A 69 14.96 5.92 -24.66
N ARG A 70 15.68 6.73 -23.87
CA ARG A 70 16.03 6.40 -22.47
C ARG A 70 14.79 6.31 -21.58
N GLY A 71 13.87 7.26 -21.67
CA GLY A 71 12.64 7.27 -20.88
C GLY A 71 11.71 6.12 -21.22
N GLN A 72 11.65 5.70 -22.50
CA GLN A 72 10.93 4.49 -22.90
C GLN A 72 11.54 3.23 -22.28
N GLN A 73 12.87 3.10 -22.29
CA GLN A 73 13.56 1.98 -21.62
C GLN A 73 13.29 1.98 -20.11
N MET A 74 13.39 3.14 -19.45
CA MET A 74 13.13 3.26 -18.00
C MET A 74 11.66 2.97 -17.66
N THR A 75 10.72 3.37 -18.52
CA THR A 75 9.30 3.06 -18.37
C THR A 75 9.03 1.55 -18.48
N ARG A 76 9.69 0.88 -19.42
CA ARG A 76 9.60 -0.60 -19.55
C ARG A 76 10.17 -1.31 -18.33
N ALA A 77 11.35 -0.88 -17.86
CA ALA A 77 11.97 -1.44 -16.66
C ALA A 77 11.10 -1.26 -15.42
N GLN A 78 10.52 -0.07 -15.25
CA GLN A 78 9.59 0.21 -14.15
C GLN A 78 8.37 -0.71 -14.19
N LYS A 79 7.71 -0.85 -15.35
CA LYS A 79 6.58 -1.78 -15.51
C LYS A 79 6.95 -3.23 -15.19
N LEU A 80 8.17 -3.66 -15.50
CA LEU A 80 8.65 -5.00 -15.15
C LEU A 80 8.78 -5.18 -13.64
N MET A 81 9.37 -4.20 -12.94
CA MET A 81 9.51 -4.22 -11.48
C MET A 81 8.16 -4.17 -10.77
N ASP A 82 7.21 -3.38 -11.28
CA ASP A 82 5.85 -3.32 -10.75
C ASP A 82 5.13 -4.67 -10.87
N ARG A 83 5.36 -5.41 -11.97
CA ARG A 83 4.82 -6.76 -12.14
C ARG A 83 5.47 -7.74 -11.16
N LYS A 84 6.77 -7.63 -10.89
CA LYS A 84 7.47 -8.47 -9.91
C LYS A 84 6.93 -8.26 -8.49
N ARG A 85 6.69 -7.01 -8.07
CA ARG A 85 6.16 -6.68 -6.75
C ARG A 85 4.73 -7.18 -6.50
N LYS A 86 3.93 -7.35 -7.56
CA LYS A 86 2.55 -7.84 -7.47
C LYS A 86 2.45 -9.36 -7.38
N LEU A 87 3.54 -10.08 -7.61
CA LEU A 87 3.57 -11.53 -7.42
C LEU A 87 3.78 -11.80 -5.93
N PRO A 88 2.98 -12.67 -5.29
CA PRO A 88 3.29 -13.12 -3.95
C PRO A 88 4.68 -13.75 -3.99
N SER A 89 5.54 -13.36 -3.06
CA SER A 89 6.85 -13.97 -2.87
C SER A 89 6.67 -15.49 -2.77
N SER A 90 7.00 -16.19 -3.85
CA SER A 90 7.24 -17.62 -3.80
C SER A 90 8.44 -17.79 -2.87
N ASP A 91 8.16 -18.17 -1.63
CA ASP A 91 9.15 -18.58 -0.64
C ASP A 91 10.05 -19.65 -1.27
N CYS A 92 11.29 -19.29 -1.58
CA CYS A 92 12.30 -20.21 -2.06
C CYS A 92 12.89 -20.92 -0.83
N GLY A 93 12.20 -21.99 -0.39
CA GLY A 93 12.75 -22.93 0.57
C GLY A 93 14.06 -23.51 0.02
N GLU A 94 15.17 -23.00 0.55
CA GLU A 94 16.51 -23.54 0.39
C GLU A 94 16.49 -24.99 0.86
N SER A 95 16.44 -25.92 -0.09
CA SER A 95 16.62 -27.34 0.16
C SER A 95 18.11 -27.53 0.46
N SER A 96 18.48 -27.51 1.74
CA SER A 96 19.84 -27.83 2.16
C SER A 96 20.19 -29.23 1.67
N SER A 97 21.13 -29.28 0.74
CA SER A 97 21.67 -30.45 0.08
C SER A 97 22.15 -31.52 1.06
N GLY A 98 21.63 -32.74 0.92
CA GLY A 98 22.31 -33.92 1.42
C GLY A 98 23.54 -34.19 0.55
N VAL A 99 24.72 -34.28 1.17
CA VAL A 99 25.88 -34.99 0.64
C VAL A 99 26.57 -35.72 1.79
N LYS A 100 26.34 -37.04 1.79
CA LYS A 100 27.13 -38.18 2.31
C LYS A 100 27.74 -38.11 3.70
#